data_AF-A0A5J4R0F9-F1
#
_entry.id   AF-A0A5J4R0F9-F1
#
_cell.length_a   1.000
_cell.length_b   1.000
_cell.length_c   1.000
_cell.angle_alpha   90.00
_cell.angle_beta   90.00
_cell.angle_gamma   90.00
#
_symmetry.space_group_name_H-M   'P 1'
#
loop_
_entity.id
_entity.type
_entity.pdbx_description
1 polymer ?
#
loop_
_entity_poly.entity_id
_entity_poly.type
_entity_poly.pdbx_seq_one_letter_code
_entity_poly.pdbx_strand_id
1 'polypeptide(L)'
;YARPYEDKVRLFVLPEKAISSLRELVSEQELYIVDKKKYQGQLTDEKSFMDPQDYRQKSARLKILLKGLTAAIGAIEEKIRKIIERDEKLSHQFKLLCSIDGVGERTAVKVIVETNALRDFTDARKFCCHAGLAPFSYTSGSSIHSRNRVSQRADKSIKALLHMGALTAATRMEGELHEYYMKKSI
;
A
#
# COMPACT_ATOMS: atom_id res chain seq x y z
N TYR A 1 23.97 25.51 16.42
CA TYR A 1 22.63 25.41 15.79
C TYR A 1 21.95 24.03 15.96
N ALA A 2 22.53 23.07 16.69
CA ALA A 2 22.04 21.68 16.77
C ALA A 2 21.69 21.18 18.19
N ARG A 3 21.45 22.08 19.17
CA ARG A 3 21.08 21.71 20.55
C ARG A 3 19.62 21.87 20.99
N PRO A 4 18.70 22.59 20.30
CA PRO A 4 17.39 22.91 20.89
C PRO A 4 16.35 21.77 20.85
N TYR A 5 16.77 20.52 20.62
CA TYR A 5 15.87 19.36 20.54
C TYR A 5 16.42 18.10 21.23
N GLU A 6 17.48 18.20 22.05
CA GLU A 6 18.07 17.05 22.77
C GLU A 6 17.03 16.35 23.66
N ASP A 7 16.20 17.14 24.33
CA ASP A 7 15.06 16.75 25.16
C ASP A 7 13.91 16.08 24.39
N LYS A 8 13.91 16.16 23.05
CA LYS A 8 12.96 15.47 22.16
C LYS A 8 13.59 14.30 21.41
N VAL A 9 14.87 14.01 21.62
CA VAL A 9 15.54 12.87 21.00
C VAL A 9 14.96 11.59 21.58
N ARG A 10 14.32 10.81 20.72
CA ARG A 10 13.91 9.44 21.05
C ARG A 10 15.01 8.50 20.59
N LEU A 11 15.50 7.66 21.50
CA LEU A 11 16.39 6.56 21.12
C LEU A 11 15.69 5.70 20.07
N PHE A 12 16.41 5.35 19.01
CA PHE A 12 15.90 4.40 18.03
C PHE A 12 15.65 3.06 18.74
N VAL A 13 14.39 2.63 18.78
CA VAL A 13 14.01 1.32 19.30
C VAL A 13 13.89 0.39 18.11
N LEU A 14 14.66 -0.69 18.13
CA LEU A 14 14.59 -1.72 17.09
C LEU A 14 13.14 -2.22 16.97
N PRO A 15 12.56 -2.28 15.77
CA PRO A 15 11.24 -2.87 15.57
C PRO A 15 11.19 -4.28 16.18
N GLU A 16 10.05 -4.62 16.79
CA GLU A 16 9.82 -5.99 17.23
C GLU A 16 10.05 -6.96 16.07
N LYS A 17 10.62 -8.12 16.38
CA LYS A 17 10.99 -9.14 15.38
C LYS A 17 9.83 -9.44 14.41
N ALA A 18 8.58 -9.44 14.91
CA ALA A 18 7.38 -9.60 14.11
C ALA A 18 7.24 -8.53 13.01
N ILE A 19 7.44 -7.25 13.33
CA ILE A 19 7.36 -6.15 12.35
C ILE A 19 8.48 -6.22 11.32
N SER A 20 9.71 -6.56 11.74
CA SER A 20 10.82 -6.75 10.80
C SER A 20 10.52 -7.89 9.82
N SER A 21 10.05 -9.03 10.31
CA SER A 21 9.67 -10.16 9.46
C SER A 21 8.48 -9.82 8.54
N LEU A 22 7.49 -9.08 9.03
CA LEU A 22 6.38 -8.60 8.18
C LEU A 22 6.87 -7.66 7.08
N ARG A 23 7.82 -6.77 7.38
CA ARG A 23 8.40 -5.84 6.41
C ARG A 23 9.11 -6.57 5.27
N GLU A 24 9.90 -7.59 5.59
CA GLU A 24 10.55 -8.45 4.60
C GLU A 24 9.52 -9.16 3.71
N LEU A 25 8.49 -9.75 4.32
CA LEU A 25 7.44 -10.46 3.58
C LEU A 25 6.60 -9.54 2.69
N VAL A 26 6.28 -8.32 3.15
CA VAL A 26 5.55 -7.33 2.34
C VAL A 26 6.38 -6.88 1.15
N SER A 27 7.69 -6.64 1.35
CA SER A 27 8.63 -6.33 0.27
C SER A 27 8.69 -7.47 -0.76
N GLU A 28 8.81 -8.71 -0.30
CA GLU A 28 8.84 -9.90 -1.15
C GLU A 28 7.51 -10.08 -1.92
N GLN A 29 6.37 -9.90 -1.25
CA GLN A 29 5.05 -9.96 -1.88
C GLN A 29 4.93 -8.91 -2.99
N GLU A 30 5.40 -7.69 -2.76
CA GLU A 30 5.34 -6.59 -3.72
C GLU A 30 6.19 -6.88 -4.97
N LEU A 31 7.38 -7.44 -4.79
CA LEU A 31 8.23 -7.92 -5.89
C LEU A 31 7.48 -8.92 -6.78
N TYR A 32 6.88 -9.96 -6.19
CA TYR A 32 6.17 -11.00 -6.94
C TYR A 32 4.90 -10.48 -7.62
N ILE A 33 4.20 -9.52 -7.01
CA ILE A 33 3.04 -8.88 -7.62
C ILE A 33 3.46 -8.06 -8.84
N VAL A 34 4.58 -7.34 -8.76
CA VAL A 34 5.12 -6.57 -9.90
C VAL A 34 5.50 -7.50 -11.05
N ASP A 35 6.23 -8.59 -10.77
CA ASP A 35 6.61 -9.57 -11.78
C ASP A 35 5.40 -10.27 -12.40
N LYS A 36 4.42 -10.66 -11.57
CA LYS A 36 3.16 -11.24 -12.06
C LYS A 36 2.45 -10.30 -13.02
N LYS A 37 2.31 -9.01 -12.66
CA LYS A 37 1.70 -7.99 -13.52
C LYS A 37 2.48 -7.79 -14.82
N LYS A 38 3.82 -7.76 -14.75
CA LYS A 38 4.69 -7.65 -15.93
C LYS A 38 4.43 -8.78 -16.92
N TYR A 39 4.41 -10.03 -16.46
CA TYR A 39 4.16 -11.18 -17.34
C TYR A 39 2.72 -11.21 -17.86
N GLN A 40 1.73 -10.80 -17.06
CA GLN A 40 0.35 -10.65 -17.52
C GLN A 40 0.21 -9.57 -18.60
N GLY A 41 0.91 -8.44 -18.45
CA GLY A 41 0.97 -7.38 -19.45
C GLY A 41 1.50 -7.91 -20.79
N GLN A 42 2.66 -8.59 -20.76
CA GLN A 42 3.24 -9.20 -21.96
C GLN A 42 2.28 -10.15 -22.69
N LEU A 43 1.54 -10.98 -21.96
CA LEU A 43 0.55 -11.87 -22.57
C LEU A 43 -0.60 -11.14 -23.24
N THR A 44 -0.97 -9.98 -22.73
CA THR A 44 -2.08 -9.17 -23.22
C THR A 44 -1.64 -8.35 -24.43
N ASP A 45 -0.50 -7.68 -24.31
CA ASP A 45 0.05 -6.79 -25.33
C ASP A 45 0.44 -7.57 -26.58
N GLU A 46 1.13 -8.70 -26.44
CA GLU A 46 1.69 -9.43 -27.59
C GLU A 46 0.67 -10.32 -28.32
N LYS A 47 -0.52 -10.52 -27.75
CA LYS A 47 -1.55 -11.41 -28.31
C LYS A 47 -1.98 -11.03 -29.72
N SER A 48 -2.01 -9.72 -30.00
CA SER A 48 -2.48 -9.19 -31.28
C SER A 48 -1.37 -8.94 -32.30
N PHE A 49 -0.09 -9.03 -31.89
CA PHE A 49 1.06 -8.69 -32.75
C PHE A 49 1.94 -9.89 -33.12
N MET A 50 1.91 -10.96 -32.32
CA MET A 50 2.74 -12.14 -32.53
C MET A 50 2.03 -13.18 -33.41
N ASP A 51 2.81 -13.99 -34.14
CA ASP A 51 2.29 -15.14 -34.86
C ASP A 51 1.47 -16.06 -33.91
N PRO A 52 0.26 -16.54 -34.31
CA PRO A 52 -0.61 -17.31 -33.43
C PRO A 52 -0.02 -18.63 -32.90
N GLN A 53 0.92 -19.25 -33.61
CA GLN A 53 1.58 -20.47 -33.16
C GLN A 53 2.67 -20.14 -32.13
N ASP A 54 3.50 -19.14 -32.41
CA ASP A 54 4.55 -18.67 -31.49
C ASP A 54 3.96 -18.12 -30.19
N TYR A 55 2.87 -17.33 -30.30
CA TYR A 55 2.14 -16.81 -29.15
C TYR A 55 1.62 -17.95 -28.26
N ARG A 56 1.05 -19.01 -28.84
CA ARG A 56 0.54 -20.16 -28.07
C ARG A 56 1.64 -20.82 -27.26
N GLN A 57 2.81 -21.05 -27.86
CA GLN A 57 3.95 -21.65 -27.17
C GLN A 57 4.50 -20.73 -26.07
N LYS A 58 4.67 -19.43 -26.35
CA LYS A 58 5.11 -18.44 -25.36
C LYS A 58 4.12 -18.33 -24.20
N SER A 59 2.82 -18.27 -24.52
CA SER A 59 1.74 -18.20 -23.55
C SER A 59 1.73 -19.41 -22.60
N ALA A 60 1.95 -20.62 -23.13
CA ALA A 60 2.06 -21.82 -22.31
C ALA A 60 3.21 -21.71 -21.29
N ARG A 61 4.41 -21.27 -21.70
CA ARG A 61 5.55 -21.09 -20.81
C ARG A 61 5.30 -20.02 -19.73
N LEU A 62 4.76 -18.87 -20.13
CA LEU A 62 4.46 -17.78 -19.19
C LEU A 62 3.37 -18.16 -18.18
N LYS A 63 2.36 -18.94 -18.59
CA LYS A 63 1.32 -19.44 -17.66
C LYS A 63 1.89 -20.32 -16.55
N ILE A 64 2.92 -21.11 -16.83
CA ILE A 64 3.63 -21.90 -15.80
C ILE A 64 4.28 -20.98 -14.77
N LEU A 65 4.99 -19.93 -15.22
CA LEU A 65 5.61 -18.95 -14.33
C LEU A 65 4.57 -18.20 -13.49
N LEU A 66 3.47 -17.77 -14.11
CA LEU A 66 2.37 -17.08 -13.42
C LEU A 66 1.72 -17.94 -12.34
N LYS A 67 1.62 -19.26 -12.56
CA LYS A 67 1.14 -20.21 -11.55
C LYS A 67 2.10 -20.29 -10.37
N GLY A 68 3.41 -20.37 -10.62
CA GLY A 68 4.43 -20.34 -9.59
C GLY A 68 4.40 -19.06 -8.74
N LEU A 69 4.34 -17.90 -9.40
CA LEU A 69 4.22 -16.60 -8.71
C LEU A 69 2.95 -16.51 -7.87
N THR A 70 1.82 -17.00 -8.38
CA THR A 70 0.56 -16.98 -7.63
C THR A 70 0.62 -17.87 -6.40
N ALA A 71 1.23 -19.06 -6.50
CA ALA A 71 1.44 -19.93 -5.35
C ALA A 71 2.39 -19.31 -4.32
N ALA A 72 3.48 -18.67 -4.76
CA ALA A 72 4.43 -17.99 -3.88
C ALA A 72 3.77 -16.82 -3.13
N ILE A 73 2.98 -15.99 -3.82
CA ILE A 73 2.21 -14.91 -3.20
C ILE A 73 1.26 -15.47 -2.12
N GLY A 74 0.52 -16.53 -2.42
CA GLY A 74 -0.37 -17.16 -1.45
C GLY A 74 0.36 -17.70 -0.22
N ALA A 75 1.54 -18.32 -0.40
CA ALA A 75 2.37 -18.79 0.70
C ALA A 75 2.87 -17.63 1.60
N ILE A 76 3.20 -16.49 1.01
CA ILE A 76 3.57 -15.27 1.76
C ILE A 76 2.39 -14.72 2.53
N GLU A 77 1.20 -14.64 1.91
CA GLU A 77 -0.04 -14.19 2.56
C GLU A 77 -0.38 -15.03 3.79
N GLU A 78 -0.30 -16.37 3.67
CA GLU A 78 -0.49 -17.28 4.81
C GLU A 78 0.55 -17.06 5.92
N LYS A 79 1.81 -16.80 5.55
CA LYS A 79 2.88 -16.55 6.53
C LYS A 79 2.67 -15.22 7.26
N ILE A 80 2.23 -14.19 6.54
CA ILE A 80 1.85 -12.89 7.11
C ILE A 80 0.70 -13.07 8.10
N ARG A 81 -0.36 -13.77 7.71
CA ARG A 81 -1.53 -14.02 8.56
C ARG A 81 -1.13 -14.73 9.86
N LYS A 82 -0.30 -15.77 9.78
CA LYS A 82 0.23 -16.49 10.95
C LYS A 82 1.04 -15.61 11.90
N ILE A 83 1.81 -14.65 11.38
CA ILE A 83 2.57 -13.72 12.23
C ILE A 83 1.62 -12.79 12.98
N ILE A 84 0.59 -12.27 12.30
CA ILE A 84 -0.40 -11.37 12.88
C ILE A 84 -1.26 -12.09 13.93
N GLU A 85 -1.69 -13.32 13.66
CA GLU A 85 -2.51 -14.11 14.58
C GLU A 85 -1.79 -14.50 15.89
N ARG A 86 -0.47 -14.63 15.84
CA ARG A 86 0.35 -14.98 17.02
C ARG A 86 0.55 -13.82 17.98
N ASP A 87 0.28 -12.60 17.56
CA ASP A 87 0.44 -11.39 18.36
C ASP A 87 -0.93 -10.74 18.56
N GLU A 88 -1.43 -10.77 19.80
CA GLU A 88 -2.78 -10.25 20.13
C GLU A 88 -2.96 -8.78 19.73
N LYS A 89 -1.91 -7.97 19.88
CA LYS A 89 -1.95 -6.55 19.56
C LYS A 89 -2.01 -6.35 18.04
N LEU A 90 -1.19 -7.07 17.28
CA LEU A 90 -1.24 -7.01 15.81
C LEU A 90 -2.56 -7.54 15.27
N SER A 91 -3.07 -8.63 15.84
CA SER A 91 -4.38 -9.20 15.47
C SER A 91 -5.50 -8.20 15.71
N HIS A 92 -5.51 -7.54 16.86
CA HIS A 92 -6.50 -6.52 17.18
C HIS A 92 -6.40 -5.31 16.23
N GLN A 93 -5.20 -4.77 16.00
CA GLN A 93 -4.98 -3.67 15.06
C GLN A 93 -5.41 -4.03 13.63
N PHE A 94 -5.09 -5.25 13.18
CA PHE A 94 -5.45 -5.75 11.88
C PHE A 94 -6.97 -5.84 11.71
N LYS A 95 -7.68 -6.39 12.70
CA LYS A 95 -9.15 -6.47 12.67
C LYS A 95 -9.81 -5.08 12.59
N LEU A 96 -9.32 -4.12 13.37
CA LEU A 96 -9.83 -2.74 13.33
C LEU A 96 -9.55 -2.04 12.00
N LEU A 97 -8.41 -2.31 11.37
CA LEU A 97 -8.11 -1.74 10.06
C LEU A 97 -9.01 -2.36 8.98
N CYS A 98 -9.20 -3.68 9.00
CA CYS A 98 -10.04 -4.39 8.03
C CYS A 98 -11.54 -4.09 8.20
N SER A 99 -11.98 -3.53 9.33
CA SER A 99 -13.38 -3.08 9.49
C SER A 99 -13.66 -1.73 8.83
N ILE A 100 -12.65 -1.04 8.30
CA ILE A 100 -12.82 0.22 7.58
C ILE A 100 -13.22 -0.09 6.13
N ASP A 101 -14.26 0.58 5.66
CA ASP A 101 -14.74 0.45 4.28
C ASP A 101 -13.61 0.70 3.26
N GLY A 102 -13.46 -0.25 2.32
CA GLY A 102 -12.42 -0.22 1.30
C GLY A 102 -11.02 -0.62 1.78
N VAL A 103 -10.82 -0.92 3.07
CA VAL A 103 -9.53 -1.41 3.59
C VAL A 103 -9.54 -2.94 3.67
N GLY A 104 -8.85 -3.57 2.72
CA GLY A 104 -8.62 -5.02 2.74
C GLY A 104 -7.34 -5.44 3.47
N GLU A 105 -7.12 -6.75 3.60
CA GLU A 105 -5.99 -7.34 4.33
C GLU A 105 -4.65 -6.71 3.94
N ARG A 106 -4.35 -6.63 2.64
CA ARG A 106 -3.08 -6.08 2.14
C ARG A 106 -2.86 -4.62 2.56
N THR A 107 -3.91 -3.81 2.52
CA THR A 107 -3.83 -2.40 2.94
C THR A 107 -3.63 -2.31 4.44
N ALA A 108 -4.35 -3.12 5.22
CA ALA A 108 -4.19 -3.19 6.68
C ALA A 108 -2.76 -3.60 7.08
N VAL A 109 -2.21 -4.66 6.47
CA VAL A 109 -0.83 -5.11 6.73
C VAL A 109 0.18 -4.01 6.38
N LYS A 110 0.02 -3.36 5.23
CA LYS A 110 0.93 -2.27 4.83
C LYS A 110 0.89 -1.12 5.84
N VAL A 111 -0.30 -0.72 6.30
CA VAL A 111 -0.44 0.33 7.34
C VAL A 111 0.27 -0.08 8.62
N ILE A 112 0.10 -1.33 9.08
CA ILE A 112 0.79 -1.85 10.29
C ILE A 112 2.30 -1.79 10.12
N VAL A 113 2.84 -2.22 8.97
CA VAL A 113 4.28 -2.26 8.71
C VAL A 113 4.90 -0.87 8.58
N GLU A 114 4.24 0.05 7.86
CA GLU A 114 4.74 1.42 7.65
C GLU A 114 4.67 2.27 8.92
N THR A 115 3.70 1.98 9.80
CA THR A 115 3.54 2.71 11.07
C THR A 115 4.24 2.04 12.25
N ASN A 116 4.92 0.92 12.02
CA ASN A 116 5.54 0.10 13.06
C ASN A 116 4.55 -0.25 14.19
N ALA A 117 3.43 -0.86 13.83
CA ALA A 117 2.30 -1.12 14.72
C ALA A 117 1.71 0.15 15.37
N LEU A 118 1.59 1.24 14.60
CA LEU A 118 1.10 2.55 15.03
C LEU A 118 1.98 3.21 16.11
N ARG A 119 3.26 2.84 16.23
CA ARG A 119 4.20 3.43 17.20
C ARG A 119 4.93 4.66 16.65
N ASP A 120 5.18 4.70 15.35
CA ASP A 120 6.02 5.75 14.74
C ASP A 120 5.25 7.08 14.58
N PHE A 121 3.91 7.02 14.56
CA PHE A 121 3.05 8.19 14.37
C PHE A 121 2.15 8.40 15.58
N THR A 122 2.29 9.55 16.24
CA THR A 122 1.41 9.97 17.34
C THR A 122 0.23 10.83 16.88
N ASP A 123 0.22 11.24 15.60
CA ASP A 123 -0.76 12.15 15.02
C ASP A 123 -1.12 11.65 13.61
N ALA A 124 -2.42 11.47 13.37
CA ALA A 124 -2.95 11.04 12.09
C ALA A 124 -2.53 11.99 10.95
N ARG A 125 -2.41 13.30 11.20
CA ARG A 125 -1.96 14.27 10.19
C ARG A 125 -0.53 13.96 9.73
N LYS A 126 0.37 13.60 10.65
CA LYS A 126 1.75 13.23 10.31
C LYS A 126 1.81 11.98 9.44
N PHE A 127 0.97 10.99 9.76
CA PHE A 127 0.84 9.80 8.93
C PHE A 127 0.25 10.13 7.55
N CYS A 128 -0.79 10.96 7.45
CA CYS A 128 -1.34 11.41 6.17
C CYS A 128 -0.32 12.16 5.31
N CYS A 129 0.57 12.94 5.93
CA CYS A 129 1.69 13.59 5.23
C CYS A 129 2.68 12.56 4.68
N HIS A 130 3.04 11.55 5.49
CA HIS A 130 3.93 10.47 5.09
C HIS A 130 3.34 9.60 3.98
N ALA A 131 2.05 9.26 4.08
CA ALA A 131 1.29 8.53 3.07
C ALA A 131 0.92 9.37 1.84
N GLY A 132 1.30 10.66 1.79
CA GLY A 132 1.07 11.52 0.62
C GLY A 132 -0.41 11.79 0.34
N LEU A 133 -1.22 11.84 1.39
CA LEU A 133 -2.66 12.16 1.36
C LEU A 133 -2.92 13.64 1.67
N ALA A 134 -2.09 14.26 2.51
CA ALA A 134 -2.25 15.66 2.91
C ALA A 134 -1.53 16.60 1.91
N PRO A 135 -2.24 17.45 1.16
CA PRO A 135 -1.63 18.43 0.29
C PRO A 135 -1.15 19.66 1.09
N PHE A 136 -0.02 20.23 0.70
CA PHE A 136 0.55 21.43 1.29
C PHE A 136 0.38 22.62 0.37
N SER A 137 0.02 23.78 0.93
CA SER A 137 0.09 25.06 0.23
C SER A 137 1.54 25.50 0.13
N TYR A 138 1.96 25.92 -1.06
CA TYR A 138 3.26 26.53 -1.26
C TYR A 138 3.06 27.97 -1.72
N THR A 139 3.08 28.86 -0.73
CA THR A 139 2.92 30.31 -0.86
C THR A 139 4.14 31.00 -0.28
N SER A 140 4.78 31.86 -1.06
CA SER A 140 5.84 32.75 -0.56
C SER A 140 5.56 34.19 -0.97
N GLY A 141 5.48 35.08 0.02
CA GLY A 141 5.13 36.48 -0.19
C GLY A 141 3.73 36.66 -0.79
N SER A 142 3.51 37.79 -1.47
CA SER A 142 2.25 38.13 -2.13
C SER A 142 2.13 37.62 -3.58
N SER A 143 3.21 37.07 -4.16
CA SER A 143 3.28 36.79 -5.60
C SER A 143 3.23 35.31 -5.98
N ILE A 144 3.63 34.38 -5.08
CA ILE A 144 3.63 32.94 -5.40
C ILE A 144 2.37 32.27 -4.85
N HIS A 145 1.44 31.96 -5.75
CA HIS A 145 0.24 31.17 -5.49
C HIS A 145 0.30 29.87 -6.31
N SER A 146 1.04 28.88 -5.82
CA SER A 146 1.13 27.59 -6.50
C SER A 146 0.02 26.63 -6.05
N ARG A 147 -0.36 25.70 -6.94
CA ARG A 147 -1.34 24.65 -6.60
C ARG A 147 -0.85 23.84 -5.41
N ASN A 148 -1.75 23.47 -4.52
CA ASN A 148 -1.43 22.60 -3.38
C ASN A 148 -0.91 21.25 -3.90
N ARG A 149 0.20 20.78 -3.34
CA ARG A 149 0.85 19.52 -3.74
C ARG A 149 1.21 18.69 -2.52
N VAL A 150 1.19 17.38 -2.68
CA VAL A 150 1.71 16.46 -1.66
C VAL A 150 3.24 16.38 -1.76
N SER A 151 3.89 15.99 -0.67
CA SER A 151 5.34 15.81 -0.64
C SER A 151 5.80 14.73 -1.62
N GLN A 152 6.90 14.97 -2.34
CA GLN A 152 7.56 13.94 -3.17
C GLN A 152 8.28 12.88 -2.33
N ARG A 153 8.53 13.16 -1.04
CA ARG A 153 9.13 12.22 -0.07
C ARG A 153 8.10 11.30 0.56
N ALA A 154 6.84 11.37 0.13
CA ALA A 154 5.79 10.50 0.61
C ALA A 154 5.99 9.05 0.11
N ASP A 155 5.54 8.08 0.91
CA ASP A 155 5.47 6.70 0.47
C ASP A 155 4.34 6.56 -0.56
N LYS A 156 4.73 6.33 -1.82
CA LYS A 156 3.80 6.18 -2.95
C LYS A 156 3.08 4.83 -2.93
N SER A 157 3.66 3.81 -2.29
CA SER A 157 3.08 2.46 -2.22
C SER A 157 1.82 2.46 -1.34
N ILE A 158 1.92 3.00 -0.12
CA ILE A 158 0.76 3.15 0.77
C ILE A 158 -0.26 4.14 0.22
N LYS A 159 0.19 5.22 -0.45
CA LYS A 159 -0.69 6.16 -1.14
C LYS A 159 -1.58 5.45 -2.16
N ALA A 160 -0.99 4.60 -3.00
CA ALA A 160 -1.74 3.87 -4.02
C ALA A 160 -2.77 2.92 -3.39
N LEU A 161 -2.40 2.22 -2.31
CA LEU A 161 -3.32 1.31 -1.61
C LEU A 161 -4.48 2.06 -0.96
N LEU A 162 -4.23 3.16 -0.25
CA LEU A 162 -5.26 3.96 0.38
C LEU A 162 -6.17 4.64 -0.66
N HIS A 163 -5.61 5.08 -1.80
CA HIS A 163 -6.41 5.61 -2.90
C HIS A 163 -7.35 4.55 -3.50
N MET A 164 -6.86 3.33 -3.71
CA MET A 164 -7.71 2.23 -4.20
C MET A 164 -8.78 1.83 -3.18
N GLY A 165 -8.46 1.88 -1.88
CA GLY A 165 -9.44 1.66 -0.83
C GLY A 165 -10.54 2.72 -0.83
N ALA A 166 -10.17 4.01 -0.90
CA ALA A 166 -11.13 5.11 -1.00
C ALA A 166 -12.01 4.99 -2.25
N LEU A 167 -11.44 4.62 -3.40
CA LEU A 167 -12.20 4.40 -4.63
C LEU A 167 -13.20 3.24 -4.46
N THR A 168 -12.77 2.16 -3.80
CA THR A 168 -13.63 0.99 -3.53
C THR A 168 -14.80 1.38 -2.62
N ALA A 169 -14.52 2.08 -1.52
CA ALA A 169 -15.55 2.60 -0.62
C ALA A 169 -16.54 3.54 -1.35
N ALA A 170 -16.02 4.42 -2.21
CA ALA A 170 -16.85 5.37 -2.96
C ALA A 170 -17.67 4.74 -4.08
N THR A 171 -17.26 3.61 -4.67
CA THR A 171 -17.92 3.06 -5.88
C THR A 171 -18.67 1.75 -5.63
N ARG A 172 -18.34 1.01 -4.58
CA ARG A 172 -18.83 -0.36 -4.36
C ARG A 172 -19.47 -0.59 -2.99
N MET A 173 -19.48 0.41 -2.13
CA MET A 173 -20.03 0.32 -0.78
C MET A 173 -21.09 1.40 -0.61
N GLU A 174 -22.11 1.13 0.19
CA GLU A 174 -23.13 2.13 0.53
C GLU A 174 -22.62 2.99 1.69
N GLY A 175 -22.79 4.31 1.59
CA GLY A 175 -22.37 5.24 2.65
C GLY A 175 -22.13 6.67 2.14
N GLU A 176 -21.77 7.57 3.05
CA GLU A 176 -21.59 9.00 2.76
C GLU A 176 -20.59 9.27 1.62
N LEU A 177 -19.49 8.50 1.59
CA LEU A 177 -18.47 8.58 0.52
C LEU A 177 -19.05 8.22 -0.85
N HIS A 178 -19.93 7.23 -0.90
CA HIS A 178 -20.58 6.79 -2.13
C HIS A 178 -21.60 7.82 -2.63
N GLU A 179 -22.43 8.32 -1.73
CA GLU A 179 -23.40 9.38 -2.04
C GLU A 179 -22.72 10.63 -2.57
N TYR A 180 -21.63 11.06 -1.92
CA TYR A 180 -20.82 12.19 -2.37
C TYR A 180 -20.23 11.95 -3.76
N TYR A 181 -19.66 10.76 -3.99
CA TYR A 181 -19.06 10.40 -5.26
C TYR A 181 -20.10 10.40 -6.39
N MET A 182 -21.28 9.83 -6.17
CA MET A 182 -22.36 9.81 -7.15
C MET A 182 -22.88 11.21 -7.46
N LYS A 183 -23.09 12.06 -6.44
CA LYS A 183 -23.54 13.44 -6.63
C LYS A 183 -22.58 14.28 -7.48
N LYS A 184 -21.28 14.01 -7.41
CA LYS A 184 -20.24 14.76 -8.13
C LYS A 184 -19.88 14.17 -9.49
N SER A 185 -20.25 12.92 -9.74
CA SER A 185 -20.01 12.22 -11.00
C SER A 185 -21.12 12.47 -12.04
N ILE A 186 -22.25 13.02 -11.60
CA ILE A 186 -23.35 13.57 -12.42
C ILE A 186 -23.05 15.05 -12.69
#